data_AF-A0A7C2W6P6-F1
#
_entry.id   AF-A0A7C2W6P6-F1
#
_cell.length_a   1.000
_cell.length_b   1.000
_cell.length_c   1.000
_cell.angle_alpha   90.00
_cell.angle_beta   90.00
_cell.angle_gamma   90.00
#
_symmetry.space_group_name_H-M   'P 1'
#
loop_
_entity.id
_entity.type
_entity.pdbx_description
1 polymer ?
#
loop_
_entity_poly.entity_id
_entity_poly.type
_entity_poly.pdbx_seq_one_letter_code
_entity_poly.pdbx_strand_id
1 'polypeptide(L)'
;FDRCEFVGNTATREGGAVYNSGGNSRLTDCVFSDNYCADDGGAVSNNSDTTVLVGCLFSGNTAADRGGALYNKSSQSYTVRSRFVGNKAGAKGGAVANYSGVPAIVGCVLAANRAAGDGGAIYSSNLAQPLVVHCTICGNESGGKGGGIFNYGSTPTVRNTILWVNVDAYGTGEAAQYQGNAGSIQYSCVQGWTGSLGGAANTGADPLLVSLPRDGGDGFGVGDNDYPGNLRLSAGSPCIDAADKGVLEAAGAVLATRGLPGVLARDVDGMPRCLDTPAAADTGVGTAPLADIGAYEFTSLIAHWKFDEAVGAIAGDSAGNNNGWLSGPRWQPAGGRFGGALRFDGVNDQVAILTEAPFDLTEAITVSAWVYYEALSHEYQTVISKGDSAWRLSFYQNEPIAHFAVTAGSPWYHVNSSVELAPRRWYHLCGTFDGEYLRLYIDGQLDPAGPVALASKISVNDRPVLIGENVEKPGRFWNGLLDDVRVYNYPLSADQVSRLLCEHPSVADLNGDCAVDMADLAILSRQWLEGLPGQTGDIAPEGGDGRVDSADLAVLAQNWLRGDK
;
A
#
# COMPACT_ATOMS: atom_id res chain seq x y z
N PHE A 1 -12.69 -3.10 -22.27
CA PHE A 1 -13.08 -1.87 -21.57
C PHE A 1 -11.88 -1.37 -20.77
N ASP A 2 -11.61 -0.06 -20.81
CA ASP A 2 -10.53 0.58 -20.07
C ASP A 2 -11.14 1.81 -19.37
N ARG A 3 -11.00 1.92 -18.05
CA ARG A 3 -11.49 3.05 -17.24
C ARG A 3 -12.96 3.43 -17.52
N CYS A 4 -13.80 2.40 -17.59
CA CYS A 4 -15.24 2.55 -17.83
C CYS A 4 -16.02 2.37 -16.51
N GLU A 5 -17.16 3.04 -16.39
CA GLU A 5 -18.08 2.89 -15.27
C GLU A 5 -19.39 2.24 -15.73
N PHE A 6 -19.82 1.22 -15.01
CA PHE A 6 -21.07 0.49 -15.20
C PHE A 6 -21.88 0.60 -13.91
N VAL A 7 -22.85 1.51 -13.88
CA VAL A 7 -23.58 1.88 -12.66
C VAL A 7 -25.07 1.62 -12.82
N GLY A 8 -25.69 0.89 -11.88
CA GLY A 8 -27.15 0.75 -11.82
C GLY A 8 -27.77 -0.06 -12.96
N ASN A 9 -27.00 -0.89 -13.67
CA ASN A 9 -27.51 -1.70 -14.77
C ASN A 9 -28.36 -2.87 -14.24
N THR A 10 -29.33 -3.33 -15.02
CA THR A 10 -30.23 -4.42 -14.63
C THR A 10 -30.40 -5.44 -15.75
N ALA A 11 -30.23 -6.73 -15.43
CA ALA A 11 -30.51 -7.84 -16.32
C ALA A 11 -31.41 -8.90 -15.66
N THR A 12 -32.12 -9.67 -16.48
CA THR A 12 -33.04 -10.72 -16.00
C THR A 12 -32.44 -12.12 -16.02
N ARG A 13 -31.20 -12.31 -16.50
CA ARG A 13 -30.63 -13.66 -16.73
C ARG A 13 -29.17 -13.81 -16.34
N GLU A 14 -28.24 -13.17 -17.03
CA GLU A 14 -26.81 -13.33 -16.71
C GLU A 14 -26.11 -11.99 -16.93
N GLY A 15 -25.29 -11.56 -15.96
CA GLY A 15 -24.44 -10.36 -16.07
C GLY A 15 -25.24 -9.05 -16.06
N GLY A 16 -25.46 -8.46 -14.88
CA GLY A 16 -26.23 -7.22 -14.75
C GLY A 16 -25.69 -6.06 -15.59
N ALA A 17 -24.37 -6.01 -15.83
CA ALA A 17 -23.71 -5.05 -16.72
C ALA A 17 -23.06 -5.71 -17.94
N VAL A 18 -22.33 -6.81 -17.74
CA VAL A 18 -21.55 -7.46 -18.81
C VAL A 18 -21.83 -8.95 -18.83
N TYR A 19 -22.23 -9.45 -19.99
CA TYR A 19 -22.36 -10.87 -20.28
C TYR A 19 -21.37 -11.31 -21.36
N ASN A 20 -20.46 -12.21 -21.00
CA ASN A 20 -19.52 -12.82 -21.93
C ASN A 20 -19.99 -14.24 -22.27
N SER A 21 -20.13 -14.52 -23.57
CA SER A 21 -20.46 -15.85 -24.09
C SER A 21 -19.71 -16.13 -25.40
N GLY A 22 -18.61 -16.87 -25.30
CA GLY A 22 -17.79 -17.34 -26.42
C GLY A 22 -16.73 -16.37 -26.94
N GLY A 23 -16.42 -15.29 -26.22
CA GLY A 23 -15.44 -14.27 -26.58
C GLY A 23 -14.46 -13.90 -25.46
N ASN A 24 -13.19 -13.68 -25.82
CA ASN A 24 -12.21 -13.16 -24.86
C ASN A 24 -12.49 -11.69 -24.56
N SER A 25 -12.57 -11.33 -23.29
CA SER A 25 -12.80 -9.94 -22.87
C SER A 25 -11.69 -9.46 -21.93
N ARG A 26 -11.36 -8.17 -22.01
CA ARG A 26 -10.41 -7.51 -21.11
C ARG A 26 -11.01 -6.23 -20.57
N LEU A 27 -11.01 -6.11 -19.25
CA LEU A 27 -11.51 -4.97 -18.50
C LEU A 27 -10.40 -4.52 -17.56
N THR A 28 -10.02 -3.25 -17.67
CA THR A 28 -8.92 -2.66 -16.90
C THR A 28 -9.41 -1.37 -16.25
N ASP A 29 -9.15 -1.24 -14.94
CA ASP A 29 -9.48 -0.08 -14.13
C ASP A 29 -10.95 0.37 -14.26
N CYS A 30 -11.86 -0.59 -14.41
CA CYS A 30 -13.30 -0.34 -14.57
C CYS A 30 -14.03 -0.39 -13.21
N VAL A 31 -15.12 0.36 -13.11
CA VAL A 31 -16.00 0.37 -11.94
C VAL A 31 -17.34 -0.28 -12.28
N PHE A 32 -17.78 -1.21 -11.45
CA PHE A 32 -19.08 -1.85 -11.47
C PHE A 32 -19.76 -1.57 -10.15
N SER A 33 -20.75 -0.66 -10.15
CA SER A 33 -21.48 -0.34 -8.93
C SER A 33 -22.98 -0.51 -9.07
N ASP A 34 -23.61 -1.06 -8.03
CA ASP A 34 -25.07 -1.14 -7.88
C ASP A 34 -25.78 -1.82 -9.06
N ASN A 35 -25.08 -2.74 -9.75
CA ASN A 35 -25.67 -3.50 -10.84
C ASN A 35 -26.47 -4.68 -10.27
N TYR A 36 -27.56 -5.03 -10.96
CA TYR A 36 -28.48 -6.06 -10.54
C TYR A 36 -28.71 -7.11 -11.61
N CYS A 37 -28.69 -8.39 -11.22
CA CYS A 37 -29.16 -9.49 -12.05
C CYS A 37 -30.19 -10.34 -11.29
N ALA A 38 -31.31 -10.66 -11.95
CA ALA A 38 -32.36 -11.51 -11.39
C ALA A 38 -32.01 -13.02 -11.32
N ASP A 39 -30.78 -13.39 -11.72
CA ASP A 39 -30.28 -14.76 -11.72
C ASP A 39 -28.77 -14.74 -11.36
N ASP A 40 -27.84 -15.03 -12.27
CA ASP A 40 -26.40 -15.12 -11.96
C ASP A 40 -25.57 -13.91 -12.40
N GLY A 41 -24.55 -13.54 -11.62
CA GLY A 41 -23.56 -12.51 -11.95
C GLY A 41 -24.12 -11.09 -11.89
N GLY A 42 -24.16 -10.50 -10.70
CA GLY A 42 -24.81 -9.20 -10.49
C GLY A 42 -24.18 -8.07 -11.31
N ALA A 43 -22.87 -8.13 -11.60
CA ALA A 43 -22.21 -7.24 -12.55
C ALA A 43 -21.77 -7.98 -13.81
N VAL A 44 -20.95 -9.02 -13.66
CA VAL A 44 -20.29 -9.72 -14.76
C VAL A 44 -20.62 -11.21 -14.71
N SER A 45 -21.01 -11.77 -15.85
CA SER A 45 -21.14 -13.21 -16.03
C SER A 45 -20.28 -13.67 -17.20
N ASN A 46 -19.44 -14.68 -16.95
CA ASN A 46 -18.56 -15.31 -17.93
C ASN A 46 -19.02 -16.74 -18.21
N ASN A 47 -19.24 -17.08 -19.49
CA ASN A 47 -19.69 -18.40 -19.90
C ASN A 47 -18.78 -19.01 -20.97
N SER A 48 -17.92 -19.95 -20.53
CA SER A 48 -16.94 -20.67 -21.35
C SER A 48 -15.84 -19.78 -21.97
N ASP A 49 -15.50 -18.68 -21.29
CA ASP A 49 -14.62 -17.62 -21.81
C ASP A 49 -13.31 -17.45 -21.05
N THR A 50 -12.34 -16.80 -21.71
CA THR A 50 -11.20 -16.20 -21.03
C THR A 50 -11.46 -14.71 -20.83
N THR A 51 -11.68 -14.31 -19.58
CA THR A 51 -11.93 -12.92 -19.21
C THR A 51 -10.81 -12.42 -18.32
N VAL A 52 -10.24 -11.25 -18.65
CA VAL A 52 -9.16 -10.62 -17.89
C VAL A 52 -9.71 -9.35 -17.23
N LEU A 53 -9.75 -9.32 -15.90
CA LEU A 53 -10.19 -8.20 -15.06
C LEU A 53 -8.99 -7.70 -14.26
N VAL A 54 -8.56 -6.46 -14.46
CA VAL A 54 -7.39 -5.88 -13.79
C VAL A 54 -7.75 -4.55 -13.15
N GLY A 55 -7.41 -4.33 -11.88
CA GLY A 55 -7.61 -3.03 -11.25
C GLY A 55 -9.08 -2.62 -11.10
N CYS A 56 -10.02 -3.56 -11.24
CA CYS A 56 -11.44 -3.23 -11.28
C CYS A 56 -12.04 -3.13 -9.87
N LEU A 57 -13.05 -2.28 -9.71
CA LEU A 57 -13.86 -2.19 -8.50
C LEU A 57 -15.27 -2.75 -8.76
N PHE A 58 -15.68 -3.69 -7.92
CA PHE A 58 -17.04 -4.23 -7.86
C PHE A 58 -17.65 -3.87 -6.51
N SER A 59 -18.56 -2.91 -6.48
CA SER A 59 -19.18 -2.40 -5.25
C SER A 59 -20.70 -2.52 -5.28
N GLY A 60 -21.32 -3.04 -4.22
CA GLY A 60 -22.79 -3.01 -4.09
C GLY A 60 -23.57 -3.78 -5.17
N ASN A 61 -22.92 -4.64 -5.96
CA ASN A 61 -23.61 -5.40 -7.00
C ASN A 61 -24.41 -6.55 -6.40
N THR A 62 -25.56 -6.85 -6.99
CA THR A 62 -26.51 -7.82 -6.46
C THR A 62 -26.94 -8.85 -7.51
N ALA A 63 -26.82 -10.14 -7.17
CA ALA A 63 -27.39 -11.26 -7.92
C ALA A 63 -28.47 -11.97 -7.11
N ALA A 64 -29.54 -12.43 -7.75
CA ALA A 64 -30.59 -13.18 -7.06
C ALA A 64 -30.19 -14.64 -6.75
N ASP A 65 -29.35 -15.29 -7.56
CA ASP A 65 -28.81 -16.64 -7.27
C ASP A 65 -27.33 -16.56 -6.89
N ARG A 66 -26.40 -16.48 -7.85
CA ARG A 66 -24.96 -16.64 -7.58
C ARG A 66 -24.08 -15.54 -8.11
N GLY A 67 -22.97 -15.31 -7.40
CA GLY A 67 -21.92 -14.37 -7.83
C GLY A 67 -22.45 -12.95 -7.79
N GLY A 68 -22.57 -12.39 -6.57
CA GLY A 68 -23.16 -11.05 -6.39
C GLY A 68 -22.49 -9.98 -7.24
N ALA A 69 -21.18 -10.11 -7.50
CA ALA A 69 -20.49 -9.34 -8.53
C ALA A 69 -20.18 -10.19 -9.77
N LEU A 70 -19.48 -11.30 -9.60
CA LEU A 70 -18.85 -12.06 -10.68
C LEU A 70 -19.30 -13.52 -10.66
N TYR A 71 -19.82 -13.97 -11.79
CA TYR A 71 -20.11 -15.39 -12.02
C TYR A 71 -19.24 -15.96 -13.13
N ASN A 72 -18.55 -17.06 -12.84
CA ASN A 72 -17.72 -17.78 -13.80
C ASN A 72 -18.29 -19.18 -14.03
N LYS A 73 -18.81 -19.42 -15.23
CA LYS A 73 -19.34 -20.72 -15.66
C LYS A 73 -18.41 -21.33 -16.70
N SER A 74 -17.77 -22.45 -16.35
CA SER A 74 -16.82 -23.18 -17.21
C SER A 74 -15.73 -22.29 -17.82
N SER A 75 -15.36 -21.21 -17.13
CA SER A 75 -14.50 -20.14 -17.66
C SER A 75 -13.10 -20.18 -17.05
N GLN A 76 -12.14 -19.59 -17.75
CA GLN A 76 -10.78 -19.35 -17.27
C GLN A 76 -10.59 -17.83 -17.12
N SER A 77 -11.24 -17.25 -16.11
CA SER A 77 -11.09 -15.83 -15.83
C SER A 77 -9.83 -15.54 -15.02
N TYR A 78 -9.23 -14.37 -15.25
CA TYR A 78 -8.07 -13.86 -14.52
C TYR A 78 -8.48 -12.53 -13.89
N THR A 79 -8.76 -12.55 -12.60
CA THR A 79 -9.11 -11.37 -11.81
C THR A 79 -7.90 -10.96 -10.99
N VAL A 80 -7.38 -9.77 -11.25
CA VAL A 80 -6.07 -9.33 -10.75
C VAL A 80 -6.18 -7.93 -10.15
N ARG A 81 -5.60 -7.72 -8.96
CA ARG A 81 -5.56 -6.40 -8.29
C ARG A 81 -6.91 -5.69 -8.25
N SER A 82 -7.99 -6.45 -8.09
CA SER A 82 -9.37 -5.95 -8.12
C SER A 82 -10.00 -6.00 -6.73
N ARG A 83 -11.02 -5.17 -6.52
CA ARG A 83 -11.73 -5.04 -5.23
C ARG A 83 -13.18 -5.47 -5.39
N PHE A 84 -13.66 -6.30 -4.48
CA PHE A 84 -15.06 -6.72 -4.36
C PHE A 84 -15.56 -6.31 -2.98
N VAL A 85 -16.41 -5.30 -2.93
CA VAL A 85 -16.88 -4.67 -1.69
C VAL A 85 -18.40 -4.69 -1.63
N GLY A 86 -18.99 -5.20 -0.55
CA GLY A 86 -20.42 -5.03 -0.32
C GLY A 86 -21.33 -5.70 -1.36
N ASN A 87 -20.84 -6.70 -2.11
CA ASN A 87 -21.64 -7.38 -3.12
C ASN A 87 -22.52 -8.47 -2.49
N LYS A 88 -23.69 -8.71 -3.08
CA LYS A 88 -24.72 -9.57 -2.50
C LYS A 88 -25.21 -10.66 -3.46
N ALA A 89 -25.29 -11.89 -2.98
CA ALA A 89 -25.93 -13.00 -3.67
C ALA A 89 -27.11 -13.54 -2.87
N GLY A 90 -28.25 -13.76 -3.53
CA GLY A 90 -29.42 -14.37 -2.90
C GLY A 90 -29.25 -15.86 -2.59
N ALA A 91 -28.23 -16.53 -3.14
CA ALA A 91 -27.88 -17.88 -2.75
C ALA A 91 -26.39 -18.09 -2.46
N LYS A 92 -25.48 -17.89 -3.41
CA LYS A 92 -24.10 -18.40 -3.26
C LYS A 92 -23.03 -17.49 -3.84
N GLY A 93 -21.89 -17.34 -3.16
CA GLY A 93 -20.77 -16.55 -3.66
C GLY A 93 -21.12 -15.06 -3.66
N GLY A 94 -21.11 -14.43 -2.50
CA GLY A 94 -21.54 -13.02 -2.36
C GLY A 94 -20.73 -12.08 -3.24
N ALA A 95 -19.42 -12.32 -3.41
CA ALA A 95 -18.62 -11.65 -4.44
C ALA A 95 -18.55 -12.49 -5.72
N VAL A 96 -17.99 -13.70 -5.60
CA VAL A 96 -17.61 -14.52 -6.75
C VAL A 96 -18.20 -15.92 -6.63
N ALA A 97 -18.84 -16.39 -7.70
CA ALA A 97 -19.26 -17.78 -7.82
C ALA A 97 -18.60 -18.46 -9.03
N ASN A 98 -17.97 -19.61 -8.78
CA ASN A 98 -17.30 -20.42 -9.79
C ASN A 98 -18.04 -21.75 -9.97
N TYR A 99 -18.46 -22.01 -11.20
CA TYR A 99 -19.16 -23.22 -11.60
C TYR A 99 -18.35 -23.93 -12.69
N SER A 100 -17.55 -24.91 -12.28
CA SER A 100 -16.49 -25.52 -13.11
C SER A 100 -15.41 -24.52 -13.56
N GLY A 101 -14.42 -24.98 -14.32
CA GLY A 101 -13.32 -24.16 -14.83
C GLY A 101 -12.17 -23.93 -13.84
N VAL A 102 -11.23 -23.07 -14.25
CA VAL A 102 -9.96 -22.80 -13.55
C VAL A 102 -9.69 -21.29 -13.40
N PRO A 103 -10.60 -20.53 -12.78
CA PRO A 103 -10.43 -19.08 -12.62
C PRO A 103 -9.28 -18.76 -11.66
N ALA A 104 -8.56 -17.67 -11.92
CA ALA A 104 -7.53 -17.14 -11.06
C ALA A 104 -7.97 -15.80 -10.46
N ILE A 105 -7.83 -15.67 -9.14
CA ILE A 105 -8.12 -14.47 -8.36
C ILE A 105 -6.83 -14.13 -7.61
N VAL A 106 -6.15 -13.06 -8.02
CA VAL A 106 -4.77 -12.77 -7.61
C VAL A 106 -4.62 -11.33 -7.15
N GLY A 107 -4.03 -11.08 -5.98
CA GLY A 107 -3.82 -9.71 -5.51
C GLY A 107 -5.11 -8.96 -5.18
N CYS A 108 -6.21 -9.67 -4.90
CA CYS A 108 -7.54 -9.07 -4.82
C CYS A 108 -8.02 -8.87 -3.38
N VAL A 109 -8.87 -7.87 -3.18
CA VAL A 109 -9.58 -7.64 -1.92
C VAL A 109 -11.02 -8.09 -2.10
N LEU A 110 -11.49 -8.97 -1.21
CA LEU A 110 -12.89 -9.37 -1.14
C LEU A 110 -13.38 -9.07 0.27
N ALA A 111 -14.05 -7.93 0.43
CA ALA A 111 -14.47 -7.41 1.71
C ALA A 111 -15.98 -7.25 1.78
N ALA A 112 -16.56 -7.55 2.95
CA ALA A 112 -17.95 -7.16 3.24
C ALA A 112 -19.01 -7.73 2.26
N ASN A 113 -18.72 -8.85 1.58
CA ASN A 113 -19.67 -9.46 0.64
C ASN A 113 -20.57 -10.45 1.36
N ARG A 114 -21.80 -10.61 0.86
CA ARG A 114 -22.84 -11.41 1.52
C ARG A 114 -23.50 -12.42 0.60
N ALA A 115 -23.62 -13.66 1.06
CA ALA A 115 -24.46 -14.68 0.45
C ALA A 115 -25.52 -15.16 1.45
N ALA A 116 -26.78 -15.29 1.03
CA ALA A 116 -27.82 -15.84 1.92
C ALA A 116 -27.68 -17.35 2.15
N GLY A 117 -27.03 -18.07 1.22
CA GLY A 117 -26.60 -19.47 1.35
C GLY A 117 -25.11 -19.54 1.61
N ASP A 118 -24.35 -20.31 0.80
CA ASP A 118 -22.95 -20.64 1.08
C ASP A 118 -21.93 -19.75 0.34
N GLY A 119 -20.74 -19.57 0.93
CA GLY A 119 -19.64 -18.82 0.31
C GLY A 119 -19.90 -17.31 0.33
N GLY A 120 -19.70 -16.66 1.48
CA GLY A 120 -19.94 -15.22 1.62
C GLY A 120 -19.08 -14.39 0.66
N ALA A 121 -17.80 -14.73 0.50
CA ALA A 121 -16.95 -14.15 -0.54
C ALA A 121 -16.96 -15.00 -1.81
N ILE A 122 -16.47 -16.25 -1.72
CA ILE A 122 -16.24 -17.13 -2.86
C ILE A 122 -17.00 -18.45 -2.67
N TYR A 123 -17.80 -18.81 -3.66
CA TYR A 123 -18.38 -20.14 -3.79
C TYR A 123 -17.80 -20.87 -4.99
N SER A 124 -17.39 -22.12 -4.81
CA SER A 124 -16.92 -22.96 -5.92
C SER A 124 -17.63 -24.31 -5.96
N SER A 125 -18.02 -24.75 -7.16
CA SER A 125 -18.73 -26.00 -7.37
C SER A 125 -18.41 -26.66 -8.71
N ASN A 126 -18.88 -27.90 -8.87
CA ASN A 126 -18.81 -28.66 -10.13
C ASN A 126 -17.37 -28.86 -10.63
N LEU A 127 -16.51 -29.38 -9.75
CA LEU A 127 -15.10 -29.66 -10.02
C LEU A 127 -14.29 -28.41 -10.46
N ALA A 128 -14.72 -27.22 -10.03
CA ALA A 128 -13.93 -26.01 -10.25
C ALA A 128 -12.58 -26.12 -9.51
N GLN A 129 -11.55 -25.49 -10.07
CA GLN A 129 -10.22 -25.41 -9.45
C GLN A 129 -9.74 -23.95 -9.44
N PRO A 130 -10.37 -23.07 -8.64
CA PRO A 130 -9.91 -21.70 -8.54
C PRO A 130 -8.50 -21.61 -7.96
N LEU A 131 -7.69 -20.71 -8.51
CA LEU A 131 -6.44 -20.27 -7.90
C LEU A 131 -6.69 -18.95 -7.16
N VAL A 132 -6.50 -18.94 -5.84
CA VAL A 132 -6.67 -17.74 -5.00
C VAL A 132 -5.31 -17.42 -4.35
N VAL A 133 -4.70 -16.31 -4.75
CA VAL A 133 -3.31 -15.98 -4.39
C VAL A 133 -3.19 -14.51 -3.97
N HIS A 134 -2.46 -14.21 -2.91
CA HIS A 134 -2.25 -12.83 -2.45
C HIS A 134 -3.56 -12.06 -2.30
N CYS A 135 -4.58 -12.69 -1.75
CA CYS A 135 -5.87 -12.05 -1.55
C CYS A 135 -6.08 -11.69 -0.07
N THR A 136 -6.88 -10.66 0.19
CA THR A 136 -7.40 -10.38 1.52
C THR A 136 -8.91 -10.56 1.48
N ILE A 137 -9.39 -11.62 2.11
CA ILE A 137 -10.80 -12.02 2.19
C ILE A 137 -11.28 -11.73 3.61
N CYS A 138 -11.98 -10.61 3.80
CA CYS A 138 -12.24 -10.06 5.13
C CYS A 138 -13.70 -9.66 5.35
N GLY A 139 -14.29 -10.04 6.49
CA GLY A 139 -15.61 -9.55 6.89
C GLY A 139 -16.76 -9.95 5.97
N ASN A 140 -16.64 -11.07 5.26
CA ASN A 140 -17.70 -11.58 4.38
C ASN A 140 -18.68 -12.46 5.17
N GLU A 141 -19.97 -12.44 4.81
CA GLU A 141 -21.04 -13.12 5.53
C GLU A 141 -21.74 -14.18 4.66
N SER A 142 -21.93 -15.36 5.23
CA SER A 142 -22.68 -16.47 4.66
C SER A 142 -23.83 -16.85 5.59
N GLY A 143 -25.06 -16.90 5.08
CA GLY A 143 -26.21 -17.44 5.81
C GLY A 143 -26.18 -18.98 5.94
N GLY A 144 -25.26 -19.64 5.22
CA GLY A 144 -24.99 -21.06 5.28
C GLY A 144 -23.58 -21.33 5.79
N LYS A 145 -22.75 -21.94 4.94
CA LYS A 145 -21.38 -22.38 5.26
C LYS A 145 -20.33 -21.52 4.58
N GLY A 146 -19.16 -21.37 5.22
CA GLY A 146 -18.00 -20.68 4.67
C GLY A 146 -18.27 -19.20 4.34
N GLY A 147 -18.19 -18.33 5.35
CA GLY A 147 -18.24 -16.88 5.19
C GLY A 147 -17.20 -16.37 4.21
N GLY A 148 -15.96 -16.88 4.28
CA GLY A 148 -14.92 -16.55 3.32
C GLY A 148 -15.08 -17.37 2.04
N ILE A 149 -14.63 -18.63 2.08
CA ILE A 149 -14.66 -19.53 0.93
C ILE A 149 -15.44 -20.80 1.26
N PHE A 150 -16.39 -21.17 0.39
CA PHE A 150 -17.05 -22.47 0.41
C PHE A 150 -16.85 -23.27 -0.87
N ASN A 151 -16.49 -24.55 -0.74
CA ASN A 151 -16.21 -25.45 -1.86
C ASN A 151 -17.08 -26.70 -1.83
N TYR A 152 -17.92 -26.86 -2.85
CA TYR A 152 -18.78 -28.01 -3.02
C TYR A 152 -18.27 -28.93 -4.14
N GLY A 153 -17.58 -30.02 -3.76
CA GLY A 153 -17.01 -30.96 -4.74
C GLY A 153 -16.02 -30.29 -5.70
N SER A 154 -15.24 -29.33 -5.20
CA SER A 154 -14.26 -28.53 -5.94
C SER A 154 -12.94 -28.46 -5.17
N THR A 155 -11.83 -28.13 -5.83
CA THR A 155 -10.48 -28.19 -5.26
C THR A 155 -9.74 -26.88 -5.53
N PRO A 156 -10.06 -25.79 -4.80
CA PRO A 156 -9.29 -24.56 -4.94
C PRO A 156 -7.87 -24.74 -4.40
N THR A 157 -6.96 -23.92 -4.94
CA THR A 157 -5.64 -23.69 -4.35
C THR A 157 -5.64 -22.29 -3.74
N VAL A 158 -5.37 -22.19 -2.44
CA VAL A 158 -5.33 -20.92 -1.70
C VAL A 158 -3.92 -20.71 -1.17
N ARG A 159 -3.26 -19.62 -1.56
CA ARG A 159 -1.90 -19.31 -1.08
C ARG A 159 -1.70 -17.83 -0.79
N ASN A 160 -0.79 -17.51 0.13
CA ASN A 160 -0.42 -16.12 0.46
C ASN A 160 -1.65 -15.25 0.78
N THR A 161 -2.70 -15.83 1.35
CA THR A 161 -4.02 -15.19 1.46
C THR A 161 -4.41 -15.01 2.92
N ILE A 162 -5.01 -13.86 3.23
CA ILE A 162 -5.62 -13.59 4.52
C ILE A 162 -7.10 -13.94 4.44
N LEU A 163 -7.58 -14.79 5.35
CA LEU A 163 -8.99 -15.04 5.59
C LEU A 163 -9.32 -14.68 7.04
N TRP A 164 -9.95 -13.52 7.23
CA TRP A 164 -10.15 -12.94 8.54
C TRP A 164 -11.56 -12.40 8.73
N VAL A 165 -12.10 -12.55 9.94
CA VAL A 165 -13.43 -12.09 10.39
C VAL A 165 -14.57 -12.40 9.43
N ASN A 166 -14.43 -13.43 8.59
CA ASN A 166 -15.55 -13.91 7.82
C ASN A 166 -16.49 -14.71 8.72
N VAL A 167 -17.79 -14.59 8.46
CA VAL A 167 -18.85 -15.12 9.31
C VAL A 167 -19.71 -16.08 8.49
N ASP A 168 -19.97 -17.25 9.03
CA ASP A 168 -21.01 -18.15 8.53
C ASP A 168 -22.11 -18.36 9.59
N ALA A 169 -23.10 -19.19 9.29
CA ALA A 169 -24.21 -19.45 10.21
C ALA A 169 -23.79 -20.04 11.58
N TYR A 170 -22.54 -20.47 11.71
CA TYR A 170 -21.98 -21.13 12.88
C TYR A 170 -20.92 -20.28 13.60
N GLY A 171 -20.60 -19.08 13.11
CA GLY A 171 -19.71 -18.11 13.76
C GLY A 171 -18.53 -17.69 12.88
N THR A 172 -17.37 -17.45 13.50
CA THR A 172 -16.18 -16.88 12.82
C THR A 172 -14.93 -17.78 12.89
N GLY A 173 -15.10 -19.06 13.25
CA GLY A 173 -13.99 -20.01 13.37
C GLY A 173 -13.36 -20.41 12.03
N GLU A 174 -12.42 -21.35 12.06
CA GLU A 174 -11.70 -21.84 10.85
C GLU A 174 -12.64 -22.23 9.70
N ALA A 175 -13.75 -22.92 10.01
CA ALA A 175 -14.76 -23.31 9.02
C ALA A 175 -15.50 -22.12 8.40
N ALA A 176 -15.68 -21.02 9.13
CA ALA A 176 -16.25 -19.81 8.55
C ALA A 176 -15.28 -19.13 7.57
N GLN A 177 -13.97 -19.29 7.77
CA GLN A 177 -12.97 -18.74 6.86
C GLN A 177 -12.87 -19.57 5.58
N TYR A 178 -12.74 -20.88 5.72
CA TYR A 178 -12.59 -21.81 4.61
C TYR A 178 -13.28 -23.13 4.93
N GLN A 179 -14.21 -23.56 4.07
CA GLN A 179 -14.91 -24.84 4.23
C GLN A 179 -15.14 -25.55 2.89
N GLY A 180 -15.16 -26.89 2.94
CA GLY A 180 -15.41 -27.75 1.81
C GLY A 180 -14.42 -28.89 1.70
N ASN A 181 -14.23 -29.43 0.49
CA ASN A 181 -13.20 -30.43 0.24
C ASN A 181 -11.80 -29.87 0.57
N ALA A 182 -10.87 -30.79 0.89
CA ALA A 182 -9.47 -30.51 1.16
C ALA A 182 -8.77 -29.91 -0.08
N GLY A 183 -9.02 -28.62 -0.34
CA GLY A 183 -8.16 -27.78 -1.15
C GLY A 183 -6.89 -27.47 -0.38
N SER A 184 -5.81 -27.15 -1.10
CA SER A 184 -4.52 -26.82 -0.49
C SER A 184 -4.52 -25.36 -0.07
N ILE A 185 -4.60 -25.09 1.23
CA ILE A 185 -4.31 -23.78 1.81
C ILE A 185 -2.88 -23.76 2.37
N GLN A 186 -2.04 -22.83 1.95
CA GLN A 186 -0.61 -22.76 2.35
C GLN A 186 -0.16 -21.30 2.45
N TYR A 187 0.83 -21.02 3.30
CA TYR A 187 1.39 -19.67 3.49
C TYR A 187 0.30 -18.62 3.68
N SER A 188 -0.74 -18.94 4.45
CA SER A 188 -1.95 -18.14 4.56
C SER A 188 -2.27 -17.85 6.02
N CYS A 189 -2.89 -16.70 6.28
CA CYS A 189 -3.37 -16.31 7.60
C CYS A 189 -4.87 -16.62 7.68
N VAL A 190 -5.27 -17.50 8.61
CA VAL A 190 -6.63 -18.03 8.70
C VAL A 190 -7.15 -17.87 10.13
N GLN A 191 -8.19 -17.07 10.32
CA GLN A 191 -8.77 -16.91 11.65
C GLN A 191 -9.24 -18.23 12.25
N GLY A 192 -8.87 -18.46 13.50
CA GLY A 192 -9.26 -19.66 14.24
C GLY A 192 -8.57 -20.93 13.77
N TRP A 193 -7.45 -20.80 13.03
CA TRP A 193 -6.64 -21.92 12.55
C TRP A 193 -6.42 -23.00 13.61
N THR A 194 -6.88 -24.22 13.31
CA THR A 194 -6.71 -25.38 14.19
C THR A 194 -5.63 -26.33 13.68
N GLY A 195 -5.14 -26.12 12.45
CA GLY A 195 -4.27 -27.05 11.74
C GLY A 195 -5.02 -28.08 10.92
N SER A 196 -6.36 -28.16 11.03
CA SER A 196 -7.16 -29.22 10.39
C SER A 196 -7.17 -29.15 8.87
N LEU A 197 -7.01 -27.95 8.29
CA LEU A 197 -6.93 -27.76 6.84
C LEU A 197 -5.53 -28.10 6.29
N GLY A 198 -4.54 -28.38 7.15
CA GLY A 198 -3.19 -28.78 6.78
C GLY A 198 -2.39 -27.69 6.07
N GLY A 199 -1.48 -28.10 5.18
CA GLY A 199 -0.65 -27.17 4.41
C GLY A 199 0.54 -26.57 5.17
N ALA A 200 1.49 -26.03 4.42
CA ALA A 200 2.72 -25.46 4.96
C ALA A 200 2.50 -24.01 5.42
N ALA A 201 3.18 -23.63 6.51
CA ALA A 201 3.35 -22.25 6.96
C ALA A 201 2.06 -21.40 7.05
N ASN A 202 0.93 -22.02 7.39
CA ASN A 202 -0.27 -21.29 7.75
C ASN A 202 -0.18 -20.76 9.19
N THR A 203 -0.79 -19.60 9.43
CA THR A 203 -0.88 -19.00 10.77
C THR A 203 -2.31 -18.64 11.13
N GLY A 204 -2.64 -18.74 12.41
CA GLY A 204 -3.90 -18.24 12.98
C GLY A 204 -3.72 -17.00 13.85
N ALA A 205 -2.51 -16.45 13.90
CA ALA A 205 -2.24 -15.22 14.63
C ALA A 205 -2.92 -14.03 13.94
N ASP A 206 -3.29 -13.03 14.74
CA ASP A 206 -3.97 -11.83 14.24
C ASP A 206 -3.10 -11.13 13.18
N PRO A 207 -3.61 -10.92 11.94
CA PRO A 207 -2.89 -10.21 10.89
C PRO A 207 -2.69 -8.72 11.18
N LEU A 208 -3.26 -8.18 12.26
CA LEU A 208 -3.13 -6.77 12.66
C LEU A 208 -3.56 -5.81 11.54
N LEU A 209 -4.70 -6.08 10.91
CA LEU A 209 -5.27 -5.19 9.90
C LEU A 209 -5.61 -3.82 10.51
N VAL A 210 -5.22 -2.73 9.84
CA VAL A 210 -5.37 -1.35 10.36
C VAL A 210 -6.81 -1.05 10.80
N SER A 211 -7.79 -1.45 9.98
CA SER A 211 -9.20 -1.41 10.39
C SER A 211 -10.04 -2.40 9.59
N LEU A 212 -10.94 -3.10 10.29
CA LEU A 212 -11.84 -4.08 9.70
C LEU A 212 -13.05 -3.43 9.00
N PRO A 213 -13.71 -4.12 8.06
CA PRO A 213 -14.94 -3.65 7.44
C PRO A 213 -16.05 -3.46 8.49
N ARG A 214 -16.89 -2.44 8.33
CA ARG A 214 -18.04 -2.15 9.20
C ARG A 214 -19.24 -1.73 8.38
N ASP A 215 -20.40 -2.24 8.74
CA ASP A 215 -21.64 -2.14 7.96
C ASP A 215 -22.59 -1.03 8.43
N GLY A 216 -22.08 -0.06 9.20
CA GLY A 216 -22.88 1.07 9.69
C GLY A 216 -24.07 0.72 10.61
N GLY A 217 -24.37 -0.56 10.84
CA GLY A 217 -25.58 -1.06 11.49
C GLY A 217 -26.80 -1.25 10.59
N ASP A 218 -26.72 -0.97 9.28
CA ASP A 218 -27.79 -1.18 8.29
C ASP A 218 -27.50 -2.31 7.28
N GLY A 219 -26.26 -2.81 7.28
CA GLY A 219 -25.83 -3.96 6.49
C GLY A 219 -25.25 -3.51 5.15
N PHE A 220 -24.12 -4.10 4.77
CA PHE A 220 -23.36 -3.70 3.59
C PHE A 220 -24.20 -3.60 2.30
N GLY A 221 -24.10 -2.45 1.62
CA GLY A 221 -24.83 -2.11 0.40
C GLY A 221 -26.19 -1.45 0.63
N VAL A 222 -26.51 -1.05 1.86
CA VAL A 222 -27.71 -0.29 2.23
C VAL A 222 -27.26 0.91 3.07
N GLY A 223 -27.41 2.14 2.57
CA GLY A 223 -26.91 3.34 3.28
C GLY A 223 -25.51 3.79 2.82
N ASP A 224 -25.03 4.93 3.33
CA ASP A 224 -23.78 5.59 2.91
C ASP A 224 -22.67 5.55 3.99
N ASN A 225 -22.92 4.91 5.13
CA ASN A 225 -22.00 4.82 6.27
C ASN A 225 -21.20 3.50 6.32
N ASP A 226 -21.32 2.66 5.29
CA ASP A 226 -20.51 1.46 5.12
C ASP A 226 -19.02 1.82 4.99
N TYR A 227 -18.19 1.15 5.78
CA TYR A 227 -16.75 1.31 5.73
C TYR A 227 -16.11 0.00 5.27
N PRO A 228 -15.47 -0.05 4.09
CA PRO A 228 -14.86 -1.27 3.56
C PRO A 228 -13.65 -1.78 4.36
N GLY A 229 -13.19 -0.99 5.34
CA GLY A 229 -11.98 -1.26 6.10
C GLY A 229 -10.72 -0.73 5.41
N ASN A 230 -9.71 -0.37 6.21
CA ASN A 230 -8.33 -0.26 5.76
C ASN A 230 -7.64 -1.59 6.07
N LEU A 231 -7.60 -2.47 5.07
CA LEU A 231 -7.12 -3.84 5.22
C LEU A 231 -5.62 -4.00 4.95
N ARG A 232 -4.86 -2.91 5.04
CA ARG A 232 -3.40 -2.97 5.13
C ARG A 232 -2.97 -3.59 6.46
N LEU A 233 -1.78 -4.19 6.48
CA LEU A 233 -1.16 -4.68 7.69
C LEU A 233 -0.69 -3.52 8.57
N SER A 234 -0.59 -3.75 9.87
CA SER A 234 0.08 -2.85 10.82
C SER A 234 1.44 -3.41 11.22
N ALA A 235 2.31 -2.56 11.75
CA ALA A 235 3.62 -2.97 12.24
C ALA A 235 3.52 -4.13 13.24
N GLY A 236 4.42 -5.11 13.11
CA GLY A 236 4.43 -6.32 13.94
C GLY A 236 3.44 -7.40 13.51
N SER A 237 2.76 -7.24 12.37
CA SER A 237 1.90 -8.28 11.82
C SER A 237 2.70 -9.55 11.50
N PRO A 238 2.16 -10.74 11.81
CA PRO A 238 2.76 -12.02 11.42
C PRO A 238 2.65 -12.30 9.91
N CYS A 239 1.97 -11.42 9.15
CA CYS A 239 1.79 -11.54 7.71
C CYS A 239 2.84 -10.76 6.91
N ILE A 240 3.65 -9.92 7.58
CA ILE A 240 4.73 -9.16 6.95
C ILE A 240 5.89 -10.11 6.61
N ASP A 241 6.41 -10.01 5.40
CA ASP A 241 7.53 -10.82 4.87
C ASP A 241 7.33 -12.35 5.03
N ALA A 242 6.06 -12.78 5.00
CA ALA A 242 5.65 -14.14 5.34
C ALA A 242 5.19 -14.99 4.14
N ALA A 243 5.13 -14.42 2.93
CA ALA A 243 4.59 -15.10 1.75
C ALA A 243 5.59 -16.06 1.07
N ASP A 244 5.05 -17.00 0.30
CA ASP A 244 5.80 -17.77 -0.70
C ASP A 244 5.97 -16.95 -1.99
N LYS A 245 7.17 -16.38 -2.20
CA LYS A 245 7.50 -15.54 -3.36
C LYS A 245 7.41 -16.31 -4.68
N GLY A 246 7.71 -17.62 -4.68
CA GLY A 246 7.65 -18.44 -5.88
C GLY A 246 6.23 -18.57 -6.44
N VAL A 247 5.21 -18.46 -5.58
CA VAL A 247 3.80 -18.45 -6.00
C VAL A 247 3.43 -17.15 -6.71
N LEU A 248 3.94 -16.02 -6.24
CA LEU A 248 3.76 -14.71 -6.86
C LEU A 248 4.40 -14.69 -8.26
N GLU A 249 5.63 -15.19 -8.37
CA GLU A 249 6.37 -15.30 -9.62
C GLU A 249 5.67 -16.22 -10.63
N ALA A 250 5.20 -17.39 -10.18
CA ALA A 250 4.47 -18.32 -11.03
C ALA A 250 3.15 -17.70 -11.55
N ALA A 251 2.39 -17.02 -10.68
CA ALA A 251 1.19 -16.31 -11.08
C ALA A 251 1.50 -15.18 -12.09
N GLY A 252 2.58 -14.44 -11.85
CA GLY A 252 3.07 -13.39 -12.74
C GLY A 252 3.46 -13.91 -14.12
N ALA A 253 4.14 -15.05 -14.19
CA ALA A 253 4.49 -15.71 -15.44
C ALA A 253 3.25 -16.12 -16.24
N VAL A 254 2.23 -16.68 -15.58
CA VAL A 254 0.95 -17.00 -16.24
C VAL A 254 0.30 -15.74 -16.81
N LEU A 255 0.23 -14.66 -16.03
CA LEU A 255 -0.38 -13.39 -16.47
C LEU A 255 0.41 -12.72 -17.61
N ALA A 256 1.73 -12.86 -17.64
CA ALA A 256 2.55 -12.38 -18.76
C ALA A 256 2.12 -13.02 -20.09
N THR A 257 1.81 -14.33 -20.11
CA THR A 257 1.28 -15.01 -21.32
C THR A 257 -0.11 -14.53 -21.75
N ARG A 258 -0.77 -13.69 -20.95
CA ARG A 258 -2.07 -13.07 -21.20
C ARG A 258 -1.95 -11.56 -21.49
N GLY A 259 -0.74 -11.08 -21.79
CA GLY A 259 -0.48 -9.68 -22.10
C GLY A 259 -0.55 -8.78 -20.85
N LEU A 260 -0.14 -9.32 -19.71
CA LEU A 260 -0.04 -8.60 -18.43
C LEU A 260 1.35 -8.80 -17.77
N PRO A 261 2.46 -8.51 -18.47
CA PRO A 261 3.77 -8.61 -17.86
C PRO A 261 3.91 -7.63 -16.69
N GLY A 262 4.50 -8.08 -15.58
CA GLY A 262 4.78 -7.22 -14.41
C GLY A 262 3.55 -6.73 -13.64
N VAL A 263 2.34 -7.18 -13.97
CA VAL A 263 1.11 -6.69 -13.30
C VAL A 263 1.08 -6.98 -11.80
N LEU A 264 1.84 -8.00 -11.35
CA LEU A 264 1.99 -8.38 -9.95
C LEU A 264 3.25 -7.83 -9.29
N ALA A 265 4.04 -7.00 -9.99
CA ALA A 265 5.13 -6.25 -9.36
C ALA A 265 4.61 -5.14 -8.43
N ARG A 266 3.28 -4.93 -8.42
CA ARG A 266 2.59 -3.98 -7.56
C ARG A 266 1.41 -4.64 -6.85
N ASP A 267 1.08 -4.13 -5.67
CA ASP A 267 -0.05 -4.58 -4.88
C ASP A 267 -1.36 -3.95 -5.38
N VAL A 268 -2.46 -4.20 -4.67
CA VAL A 268 -3.79 -3.72 -5.08
C VAL A 268 -3.91 -2.19 -5.16
N ASP A 269 -3.10 -1.43 -4.41
CA ASP A 269 -3.03 0.04 -4.45
C ASP A 269 -1.96 0.57 -5.40
N GLY A 270 -1.19 -0.31 -6.03
CA GLY A 270 -0.11 0.08 -6.94
C GLY A 270 1.23 0.29 -6.25
N MET A 271 1.35 -0.04 -4.96
CA MET A 271 2.65 -0.05 -4.27
C MET A 271 3.52 -1.19 -4.78
N PRO A 272 4.86 -1.05 -4.84
CA PRO A 272 5.73 -2.17 -5.15
C PRO A 272 5.42 -3.40 -4.28
N ARG A 273 5.43 -4.58 -4.89
CA ARG A 273 5.41 -5.86 -4.17
C ARG A 273 6.81 -6.30 -3.80
N CYS A 274 6.92 -7.08 -2.72
CA CYS A 274 8.18 -7.54 -2.15
C CYS A 274 9.03 -6.39 -1.61
N LEU A 275 8.48 -5.66 -0.65
CA LEU A 275 9.21 -4.62 0.08
C LEU A 275 9.66 -5.18 1.42
N ASP A 276 10.97 -5.35 1.58
CA ASP A 276 11.56 -5.76 2.85
C ASP A 276 11.17 -4.77 3.96
N THR A 277 10.66 -5.32 5.06
CA THR A 277 10.46 -4.61 6.31
C THR A 277 11.53 -5.08 7.30
N PRO A 278 12.69 -4.39 7.44
CA PRO A 278 13.83 -4.91 8.21
C PRO A 278 13.56 -5.20 9.69
N ALA A 279 12.47 -4.65 10.24
CA ALA A 279 12.02 -4.88 11.61
C ALA A 279 11.15 -6.15 11.77
N ALA A 280 10.65 -6.71 10.67
CA ALA A 280 9.93 -7.97 10.63
C ALA A 280 10.90 -9.13 10.34
N ALA A 281 10.55 -10.32 10.76
CA ALA A 281 11.32 -11.51 10.43
C ALA A 281 10.82 -12.10 9.12
N ASP A 282 11.74 -12.36 8.19
CA ASP A 282 11.50 -13.13 6.96
C ASP A 282 11.07 -14.56 7.30
N THR A 283 9.76 -14.77 7.40
CA THR A 283 9.18 -16.08 7.73
C THR A 283 8.61 -16.80 6.50
N GLY A 284 8.56 -16.10 5.36
CA GLY A 284 8.14 -16.64 4.08
C GLY A 284 9.19 -17.54 3.42
N VAL A 285 9.01 -17.80 2.13
CA VAL A 285 9.95 -18.61 1.34
C VAL A 285 10.26 -17.96 0.01
N GLY A 286 11.53 -18.03 -0.39
CA GLY A 286 12.06 -17.38 -1.58
C GLY A 286 13.31 -16.59 -1.23
N THR A 287 13.88 -15.91 -2.23
CA THR A 287 14.96 -14.93 -1.99
C THR A 287 14.34 -13.61 -1.58
N ALA A 288 14.84 -13.01 -0.49
CA ALA A 288 14.45 -11.67 -0.07
C ALA A 288 14.69 -10.64 -1.21
N PRO A 289 13.96 -9.51 -1.23
CA PRO A 289 12.85 -9.17 -0.33
C PRO A 289 11.64 -10.09 -0.55
N LEU A 290 10.94 -10.46 0.53
CA LEU A 290 9.75 -11.30 0.49
C LEU A 290 8.50 -10.44 0.37
N ALA A 291 7.40 -11.03 -0.11
CA ALA A 291 6.11 -10.35 -0.12
C ALA A 291 5.34 -10.62 1.17
N ASP A 292 4.35 -9.78 1.42
CA ASP A 292 3.39 -10.00 2.48
C ASP A 292 2.29 -10.98 2.09
N ILE A 293 1.79 -11.71 3.09
CA ILE A 293 0.54 -12.47 2.96
C ILE A 293 -0.60 -11.45 2.85
N GLY A 294 -1.46 -11.60 1.84
CA GLY A 294 -2.61 -10.71 1.60
C GLY A 294 -2.49 -9.89 0.32
N ALA A 295 -3.47 -8.99 0.11
CA ALA A 295 -3.61 -8.17 -1.09
C ALA A 295 -2.75 -6.90 -1.11
N TYR A 296 -2.28 -6.48 0.06
CA TYR A 296 -1.45 -5.29 0.25
C TYR A 296 -0.01 -5.70 0.58
N GLU A 297 0.91 -4.81 0.30
CA GLU A 297 2.23 -4.80 0.92
C GLU A 297 2.22 -3.80 2.09
N PHE A 298 2.83 -4.17 3.21
CA PHE A 298 3.02 -3.28 4.34
C PHE A 298 4.00 -2.19 3.96
N THR A 299 3.57 -0.95 4.13
CA THR A 299 4.43 0.22 3.97
C THR A 299 4.46 0.97 5.29
N SER A 300 5.66 1.27 5.78
CA SER A 300 5.83 2.24 6.87
C SER A 300 5.59 3.69 6.44
N LEU A 301 5.38 3.94 5.14
CA LEU A 301 5.00 5.22 4.55
C LEU A 301 3.48 5.46 4.71
N ILE A 302 3.11 6.54 5.39
CA ILE A 302 1.72 6.94 5.68
C ILE A 302 1.15 7.82 4.57
N ALA A 303 1.95 8.77 4.09
CA ALA A 303 1.53 9.73 3.07
C ALA A 303 2.73 10.18 2.24
N HIS A 304 2.52 10.39 0.94
CA HIS A 304 3.50 10.95 0.01
C HIS A 304 2.85 11.88 -1.01
N TRP A 305 2.96 13.18 -0.77
CA TRP A 305 2.53 14.22 -1.71
C TRP A 305 3.70 14.62 -2.60
N LYS A 306 3.65 14.16 -3.85
CA LYS A 306 4.68 14.48 -4.87
C LYS A 306 4.60 15.91 -5.38
N PHE A 307 3.40 16.50 -5.37
CA PHE A 307 3.15 17.82 -5.95
C PHE A 307 3.45 17.96 -7.45
N ASP A 308 3.26 16.87 -8.19
CA ASP A 308 3.41 16.80 -9.66
C ASP A 308 2.15 17.23 -10.44
N GLU A 309 1.06 17.56 -9.74
CA GLU A 309 -0.18 17.95 -10.39
C GLU A 309 -0.02 19.28 -11.15
N ALA A 310 -0.64 19.34 -12.33
CA ALA A 310 -0.60 20.55 -13.15
C ALA A 310 -1.69 21.58 -12.78
N VAL A 311 -2.83 21.10 -12.26
CA VAL A 311 -4.04 21.89 -11.99
C VAL A 311 -4.88 21.23 -10.89
N GLY A 312 -5.84 21.97 -10.33
CA GLY A 312 -6.82 21.45 -9.36
C GLY A 312 -6.58 21.99 -7.94
N ALA A 313 -7.42 21.56 -7.00
CA ALA A 313 -7.38 21.99 -5.60
C ALA A 313 -6.99 20.85 -4.64
N ILE A 314 -6.52 19.72 -5.18
CA ILE A 314 -6.19 18.53 -4.39
C ILE A 314 -4.76 18.11 -4.73
N ALA A 315 -3.92 17.99 -3.71
CA ALA A 315 -2.66 17.28 -3.78
C ALA A 315 -2.91 15.80 -3.48
N GLY A 316 -2.59 14.93 -4.43
CA GLY A 316 -2.76 13.49 -4.27
C GLY A 316 -1.75 12.91 -3.29
N ASP A 317 -2.24 12.12 -2.34
CA ASP A 317 -1.39 11.23 -1.56
C ASP A 317 -1.11 9.98 -2.39
N SER A 318 0.12 9.84 -2.89
CA SER A 318 0.50 8.69 -3.69
C SER A 318 0.73 7.42 -2.88
N ALA A 319 0.87 7.51 -1.55
CA ALA A 319 1.07 6.37 -0.65
C ALA A 319 -0.25 5.73 -0.17
N GLY A 320 -1.35 6.49 -0.21
CA GLY A 320 -2.61 6.11 0.40
C GLY A 320 -3.78 6.98 -0.03
N ASN A 321 -4.59 7.41 0.93
CA ASN A 321 -5.78 8.23 0.68
C ASN A 321 -5.83 9.48 1.58
N ASN A 322 -4.67 9.95 2.05
CA ASN A 322 -4.54 11.15 2.88
C ASN A 322 -4.34 12.39 1.99
N ASN A 323 -5.22 12.60 1.01
CA ASN A 323 -5.11 13.72 0.07
C ASN A 323 -5.08 15.08 0.81
N GLY A 324 -4.46 16.08 0.19
CA GLY A 324 -4.35 17.43 0.72
C GLY A 324 -5.24 18.42 -0.04
N TRP A 325 -6.01 19.24 0.67
CA TRP A 325 -6.85 20.28 0.06
C TRP A 325 -6.15 21.64 0.07
N LEU A 326 -5.91 22.19 -1.11
CA LEU A 326 -5.20 23.45 -1.30
C LEU A 326 -6.11 24.64 -0.96
N SER A 327 -5.56 25.61 -0.23
CA SER A 327 -6.16 26.92 -0.02
C SER A 327 -5.08 27.99 -0.20
N GLY A 328 -4.99 28.56 -1.41
CA GLY A 328 -4.01 29.59 -1.75
C GLY A 328 -2.85 29.17 -2.67
N PRO A 329 -2.08 28.10 -2.35
CA PRO A 329 -0.85 27.79 -3.07
C PRO A 329 -1.13 27.39 -4.52
N ARG A 330 -0.11 27.52 -5.36
CA ARG A 330 -0.24 27.33 -6.82
C ARG A 330 0.66 26.22 -7.30
N TRP A 331 0.11 25.34 -8.15
CA TRP A 331 0.88 24.35 -8.87
C TRP A 331 1.98 24.99 -9.71
N GLN A 332 3.18 24.43 -9.61
CA GLN A 332 4.32 24.73 -10.46
C GLN A 332 4.71 23.45 -11.19
N PRO A 333 4.16 23.19 -12.39
CA PRO A 333 4.27 21.89 -13.06
C PRO A 333 5.69 21.54 -13.58
N ALA A 334 6.68 22.41 -13.36
CA ALA A 334 8.05 22.21 -13.80
C ALA A 334 9.04 22.98 -12.91
N GLY A 335 10.27 22.47 -12.80
CA GLY A 335 11.30 23.06 -11.96
C GLY A 335 11.15 22.73 -10.48
N GLY A 336 10.32 21.72 -10.16
CA GLY A 336 10.41 20.98 -8.91
C GLY A 336 11.73 20.21 -8.81
N ARG A 337 11.93 19.55 -7.68
CA ARG A 337 13.04 18.61 -7.52
C ARG A 337 12.77 17.34 -8.32
N PHE A 338 11.56 16.80 -8.23
CA PHE A 338 11.07 15.66 -8.99
C PHE A 338 9.81 16.13 -9.72
N GLY A 339 9.86 16.19 -11.06
CA GLY A 339 8.75 16.72 -11.84
C GLY A 339 8.33 18.16 -11.47
N GLY A 340 7.16 18.27 -10.81
CA GLY A 340 6.52 19.52 -10.39
C GLY A 340 6.82 19.91 -8.94
N ALA A 341 6.22 21.01 -8.49
CA ALA A 341 6.25 21.45 -7.10
C ALA A 341 5.01 22.27 -6.76
N LEU A 342 4.79 22.53 -5.48
CA LEU A 342 3.74 23.43 -5.01
C LEU A 342 4.34 24.73 -4.46
N ARG A 343 3.86 25.88 -4.97
CA ARG A 343 4.36 27.21 -4.64
C ARG A 343 3.49 27.90 -3.60
N PHE A 344 4.14 28.38 -2.54
CA PHE A 344 3.57 29.12 -1.42
C PHE A 344 4.14 30.54 -1.37
N ASP A 345 3.31 31.53 -1.07
CA ASP A 345 3.66 32.96 -1.12
C ASP A 345 4.06 33.60 0.23
N GLY A 346 3.97 32.85 1.33
CA GLY A 346 4.29 33.34 2.68
C GLY A 346 3.19 34.16 3.35
N VAL A 347 1.96 34.19 2.82
CA VAL A 347 0.88 35.05 3.33
C VAL A 347 -0.29 34.28 3.91
N ASN A 348 -0.85 33.31 3.19
CA ASN A 348 -2.04 32.57 3.64
C ASN A 348 -2.17 31.17 3.02
N ASP A 349 -1.12 30.71 2.35
CA ASP A 349 -1.13 29.46 1.60
C ASP A 349 -1.00 28.25 2.51
N GLN A 350 -1.87 27.27 2.32
CA GLN A 350 -1.82 25.99 3.04
C GLN A 350 -2.36 24.83 2.20
N VAL A 351 -1.95 23.62 2.57
CA VAL A 351 -2.60 22.37 2.18
C VAL A 351 -3.10 21.67 3.44
N ALA A 352 -4.40 21.42 3.51
CA ALA A 352 -5.02 20.79 4.68
C ALA A 352 -5.27 19.31 4.44
N ILE A 353 -4.78 18.46 5.34
CA ILE A 353 -5.04 17.02 5.36
C ILE A 353 -6.10 16.78 6.42
N LEU A 354 -7.31 16.44 6.00
CA LEU A 354 -8.48 16.39 6.87
C LEU A 354 -8.59 15.08 7.66
N THR A 355 -7.80 14.07 7.31
CA THR A 355 -7.73 12.80 8.04
C THR A 355 -6.67 12.89 9.13
N GLU A 356 -7.05 12.66 10.39
CA GLU A 356 -6.15 12.88 11.53
C GLU A 356 -5.51 11.60 12.07
N ALA A 357 -6.30 10.52 12.19
CA ALA A 357 -5.89 9.29 12.87
C ALA A 357 -4.59 8.63 12.35
N PRO A 358 -4.29 8.62 11.03
CA PRO A 358 -3.02 8.08 10.53
C PRO A 358 -1.78 8.85 11.00
N PHE A 359 -1.95 10.08 11.50
CA PHE A 359 -0.87 10.96 11.92
C PHE A 359 -0.72 11.09 13.44
N ASP A 360 -1.50 10.32 14.21
CA ASP A 360 -1.40 10.17 15.67
C ASP A 360 -0.24 9.23 16.04
N LEU A 361 0.97 9.65 15.70
CA LEU A 361 2.20 8.87 15.85
C LEU A 361 2.80 9.06 17.24
N THR A 362 2.98 7.96 17.99
CA THR A 362 3.47 7.99 19.39
C THR A 362 4.87 7.43 19.56
N GLU A 363 5.18 6.32 18.88
CA GLU A 363 6.42 5.57 19.10
C GLU A 363 7.57 6.03 18.20
N ALA A 364 7.26 6.38 16.96
CA ALA A 364 8.23 6.59 15.91
C ALA A 364 7.63 7.45 14.79
N ILE A 365 8.48 8.22 14.12
CA ILE A 365 8.08 9.03 12.98
C ILE A 365 9.28 9.34 12.09
N THR A 366 9.05 9.42 10.78
CA THR A 366 9.91 10.19 9.87
C THR A 366 9.07 11.20 9.11
N VAL A 367 9.54 12.43 9.00
CA VAL A 367 8.94 13.47 8.15
C VAL A 367 10.02 14.01 7.22
N SER A 368 9.80 13.93 5.91
CA SER A 368 10.72 14.44 4.91
C SER A 368 10.04 15.36 3.91
N ALA A 369 10.82 16.29 3.34
CA ALA A 369 10.39 17.15 2.26
C ALA A 369 11.59 17.69 1.50
N TRP A 370 11.44 17.88 0.19
CA TRP A 370 12.27 18.80 -0.55
C TRP A 370 11.75 20.22 -0.38
N VAL A 371 12.63 21.13 0.02
CA VAL A 371 12.28 22.52 0.34
C VAL A 371 13.14 23.49 -0.45
N TYR A 372 12.51 24.54 -0.97
CA TYR A 372 13.17 25.70 -1.56
C TYR A 372 12.52 26.94 -0.96
N TYR A 373 13.20 27.65 -0.07
CA TYR A 373 12.61 28.85 0.53
C TYR A 373 13.15 30.12 -0.17
N GLU A 374 12.26 31.07 -0.41
CA GLU A 374 12.61 32.36 -1.03
C GLU A 374 13.00 33.41 0.01
N ALA A 375 12.29 33.43 1.13
CA ALA A 375 12.54 34.31 2.25
C ALA A 375 11.98 33.72 3.55
N LEU A 376 12.66 33.98 4.66
CA LEU A 376 12.12 33.74 5.99
C LEU A 376 11.58 35.04 6.55
N SER A 377 10.28 35.08 6.85
CA SER A 377 9.58 36.31 7.30
C SER A 377 8.71 36.13 8.54
N HIS A 378 8.70 34.94 9.12
CA HIS A 378 7.85 34.57 10.26
C HIS A 378 8.71 33.93 11.34
N GLU A 379 8.30 34.10 12.61
CA GLU A 379 9.03 33.53 13.75
C GLU A 379 9.21 32.02 13.58
N TYR A 380 8.22 31.29 13.10
CA TYR A 380 8.46 29.94 12.60
C TYR A 380 7.85 29.85 11.22
N GLN A 381 8.43 29.02 10.38
CA GLN A 381 7.93 28.83 9.02
C GLN A 381 7.75 27.37 8.74
N THR A 382 6.49 26.95 8.60
CA THR A 382 6.11 25.55 8.63
C THR A 382 6.24 24.93 7.26
N VAL A 383 7.00 23.84 7.17
CA VAL A 383 6.99 22.94 6.01
C VAL A 383 5.76 22.06 6.13
N ILE A 384 5.65 21.31 7.23
CA ILE A 384 4.50 20.45 7.56
C ILE A 384 4.37 20.32 9.09
N SER A 385 3.15 20.29 9.62
CA SER A 385 2.90 20.20 11.07
C SER A 385 1.54 19.59 11.42
N LYS A 386 1.51 18.79 12.50
CA LYS A 386 0.27 18.42 13.23
C LYS A 386 0.06 19.30 14.47
N GLY A 387 0.37 20.58 14.30
CA GLY A 387 0.46 21.52 15.39
C GLY A 387 1.71 21.33 16.25
N ASP A 388 1.70 22.11 17.31
CA ASP A 388 2.83 22.39 18.15
C ASP A 388 2.85 21.40 19.34
N SER A 389 1.66 20.96 19.75
CA SER A 389 1.41 19.90 20.71
C SER A 389 1.54 18.46 20.14
N ALA A 390 2.17 18.28 18.98
CA ALA A 390 2.49 16.94 18.45
C ALA A 390 3.87 16.96 17.77
N TRP A 391 3.93 17.11 16.45
CA TRP A 391 5.17 17.09 15.67
C TRP A 391 5.15 18.12 14.54
N ARG A 392 6.33 18.62 14.15
CA ARG A 392 6.50 19.55 13.03
C ARG A 392 7.88 19.49 12.39
N LEU A 393 7.93 19.79 11.10
CA LEU A 393 9.12 20.18 10.36
C LEU A 393 8.96 21.64 9.89
N SER A 394 9.95 22.48 10.18
CA SER A 394 9.86 23.94 10.00
C SER A 394 11.23 24.60 9.96
N PHE A 395 11.26 25.92 9.79
CA PHE A 395 12.42 26.78 10.09
C PHE A 395 12.22 27.52 11.41
N TYR A 396 13.31 27.73 12.14
CA TYR A 396 13.34 28.23 13.52
C TYR A 396 13.54 29.74 13.60
N GLN A 397 12.71 30.44 14.38
CA GLN A 397 12.87 31.84 14.81
C GLN A 397 13.22 32.86 13.72
N ASN A 398 12.68 32.71 12.52
CA ASN A 398 13.02 33.53 11.35
C ASN A 398 14.51 33.47 10.95
N GLU A 399 15.22 32.43 11.42
CA GLU A 399 16.61 32.15 11.12
C GLU A 399 16.72 31.05 10.04
N PRO A 400 17.79 31.01 9.25
CA PRO A 400 18.04 29.99 8.23
C PRO A 400 18.37 28.61 8.81
N ILE A 401 17.67 28.20 9.85
CA ILE A 401 17.91 26.99 10.64
C ILE A 401 16.71 26.06 10.48
N ALA A 402 16.96 24.87 9.92
CA ALA A 402 15.96 23.82 9.85
C ALA A 402 15.66 23.27 11.25
N HIS A 403 14.41 22.91 11.49
CA HIS A 403 13.88 22.57 12.81
C HIS A 403 12.92 21.40 12.72
N PHE A 404 13.28 20.29 13.35
CA PHE A 404 12.39 19.17 13.59
C PHE A 404 12.06 19.08 15.08
N ALA A 405 10.78 19.05 15.41
CA ALA A 405 10.32 19.04 16.79
C ALA A 405 9.18 18.06 17.01
N VAL A 406 9.18 17.46 18.19
CA VAL A 406 8.09 16.66 18.73
C VAL A 406 7.81 17.10 20.17
N THR A 407 6.59 16.88 20.66
CA THR A 407 6.25 17.10 22.06
C THR A 407 5.92 15.79 22.76
N ALA A 408 6.28 15.71 24.04
CA ALA A 408 5.92 14.62 24.93
C ALA A 408 5.25 15.20 26.20
N GLY A 409 4.22 16.03 25.99
CA GLY A 409 3.61 16.86 27.02
C GLY A 409 4.36 18.19 27.22
N SER A 410 5.05 18.31 28.35
CA SER A 410 5.97 19.43 28.64
C SER A 410 7.22 18.83 29.29
N PRO A 411 8.43 19.07 28.75
CA PRO A 411 8.82 20.08 27.77
C PRO A 411 8.71 19.64 26.29
N TRP A 412 9.09 20.54 25.39
CA TRP A 412 9.21 20.31 23.93
C TRP A 412 10.60 19.76 23.61
N TYR A 413 10.68 18.86 22.64
CA TYR A 413 11.93 18.27 22.19
C TYR A 413 12.15 18.62 20.72
N HIS A 414 13.37 19.00 20.38
CA HIS A 414 13.69 19.40 19.01
C HIS A 414 15.16 19.18 18.71
N VAL A 415 15.45 19.14 17.42
CA VAL A 415 16.78 19.23 16.86
C VAL A 415 16.77 20.35 15.81
N ASN A 416 17.78 21.21 15.91
CA ASN A 416 18.03 22.30 14.97
C ASN A 416 19.19 21.92 14.07
N SER A 417 19.20 22.42 12.84
CA SER A 417 20.41 22.37 12.04
C SER A 417 21.52 23.17 12.73
N SER A 418 22.73 22.61 12.75
CA SER A 418 23.93 23.33 13.22
C SER A 418 24.52 24.25 12.15
N VAL A 419 24.04 24.11 10.92
CA VAL A 419 24.45 24.88 9.74
C VAL A 419 23.28 25.72 9.25
N GLU A 420 23.60 26.95 8.85
CA GLU A 420 22.65 27.84 8.17
C GLU A 420 22.43 27.39 6.72
N LEU A 421 21.17 27.30 6.32
CA LEU A 421 20.76 26.99 4.96
C LEU A 421 20.71 28.30 4.17
N ALA A 422 21.09 28.29 2.89
CA ALA A 422 21.03 29.49 2.07
C ALA A 422 19.67 29.58 1.36
N PRO A 423 19.08 30.79 1.18
CA PRO A 423 17.82 30.93 0.46
C PRO A 423 18.01 30.58 -1.02
N ARG A 424 16.89 30.29 -1.69
CA ARG A 424 16.82 30.07 -3.14
C ARG A 424 17.63 28.87 -3.64
N ARG A 425 17.70 27.82 -2.84
CA ARG A 425 18.30 26.53 -3.17
C ARG A 425 17.41 25.40 -2.62
N TRP A 426 17.37 24.28 -3.35
CA TRP A 426 16.75 23.05 -2.88
C TRP A 426 17.59 22.38 -1.79
N TYR A 427 16.93 21.99 -0.71
CA TYR A 427 17.44 21.12 0.33
C TYR A 427 16.47 19.97 0.57
N HIS A 428 16.99 18.77 0.82
CA HIS A 428 16.19 17.70 1.38
C HIS A 428 16.29 17.76 2.90
N LEU A 429 15.16 17.97 3.58
CA LEU A 429 15.09 17.95 5.04
C LEU A 429 14.36 16.70 5.48
N CYS A 430 14.93 15.97 6.43
CA CYS A 430 14.32 14.77 6.98
C CYS A 430 14.52 14.70 8.49
N GLY A 431 13.43 14.78 9.26
CA GLY A 431 13.42 14.58 10.70
C GLY A 431 13.00 13.16 11.05
N THR A 432 13.75 12.45 11.91
CA THR A 432 13.39 11.11 12.39
C THR A 432 13.30 11.04 13.91
N PHE A 433 12.42 10.19 14.42
CA PHE A 433 12.37 9.79 15.82
C PHE A 433 12.12 8.28 15.89
N ASP A 434 12.96 7.56 16.63
CA ASP A 434 12.96 6.09 16.74
C ASP A 434 12.38 5.56 18.05
N GLY A 435 11.78 6.43 18.87
CA GLY A 435 11.35 6.10 20.23
C GLY A 435 12.34 6.51 21.31
N GLU A 436 13.59 6.81 20.95
CA GLU A 436 14.66 7.18 21.87
C GLU A 436 15.41 8.47 21.47
N TYR A 437 15.58 8.73 20.18
CA TYR A 437 16.40 9.83 19.66
C TYR A 437 15.71 10.54 18.49
N LEU A 438 15.64 11.88 18.58
CA LEU A 438 15.35 12.75 17.44
C LEU A 438 16.63 12.96 16.61
N ARG A 439 16.51 12.95 15.29
CA ARG A 439 17.58 13.27 14.34
C ARG A 439 17.07 14.20 13.27
N LEU A 440 17.97 15.01 12.73
CA LEU A 440 17.73 15.85 11.55
C LEU A 440 18.78 15.50 10.50
N TYR A 441 18.33 15.25 9.29
CA TYR A 441 19.18 15.01 8.13
C TYR A 441 18.95 16.13 7.12
N ILE A 442 20.05 16.58 6.50
CA ILE A 442 20.07 17.62 5.48
C ILE A 442 20.83 17.07 4.29
N ASP A 443 20.19 17.06 3.12
CA ASP A 443 20.75 16.48 1.89
C ASP A 443 21.28 15.04 2.12
N GLY A 444 20.51 14.24 2.88
CA GLY A 444 20.80 12.84 3.18
C GLY A 444 21.78 12.59 4.32
N GLN A 445 22.46 13.63 4.81
CA GLN A 445 23.50 13.51 5.84
C GLN A 445 22.96 13.90 7.21
N LEU A 446 23.31 13.14 8.25
CA LEU A 446 22.94 13.48 9.63
C LEU A 446 23.57 14.83 10.01
N ASP A 447 22.78 15.74 10.58
CA ASP A 447 23.27 17.05 11.00
C ASP A 447 24.38 16.91 12.06
N PRO A 448 25.46 17.72 11.99
CA PRO A 448 26.56 17.67 12.95
C PRO A 448 26.17 17.93 14.41
N ALA A 449 25.01 18.54 14.69
CA ALA A 449 24.47 18.67 16.03
C ALA A 449 24.21 17.31 16.70
N GLY A 450 24.02 16.25 15.90
CA GLY A 450 23.78 14.90 16.36
C GLY A 450 22.37 14.68 16.92
N PRO A 451 22.08 13.45 17.38
CA PRO A 451 20.77 13.09 17.90
C PRO A 451 20.47 13.74 19.25
N VAL A 452 19.19 14.05 19.48
CA VAL A 452 18.68 14.54 20.77
C VAL A 452 17.86 13.44 21.43
N ALA A 453 18.24 13.03 22.64
CA ALA A 453 17.54 11.99 23.37
C ALA A 453 16.15 12.46 23.85
N LEU A 454 15.16 11.58 23.70
CA LEU A 454 13.80 11.71 24.19
C LEU A 454 13.39 10.38 24.83
N ALA A 455 13.19 10.38 26.15
CA ALA A 455 12.79 9.19 26.91
C ALA A 455 11.26 9.06 27.08
N SER A 456 10.48 9.60 26.14
CA SER A 456 9.01 9.63 26.23
C SER A 456 8.38 9.55 24.83
N LYS A 457 7.08 9.26 24.81
CA LYS A 457 6.30 9.12 23.56
C LYS A 457 5.84 10.48 23.05
N ILE A 458 5.69 10.57 21.72
CA ILE A 458 5.10 11.75 21.09
C ILE A 458 3.63 11.87 21.52
N SER A 459 3.20 13.09 21.82
CA SER A 459 1.80 13.38 22.15
C SER A 459 0.96 13.49 20.89
N VAL A 460 -0.28 13.03 20.99
CA VAL A 460 -1.29 13.11 19.91
C VAL A 460 -2.29 14.23 20.19
N ASN A 461 -3.01 14.65 19.16
CA ASN A 461 -4.06 15.66 19.28
C ASN A 461 -5.05 15.57 18.11
N ASP A 462 -6.25 16.13 18.33
CA ASP A 462 -7.35 16.17 17.35
C ASP A 462 -7.21 17.34 16.36
N ARG A 463 -5.98 17.67 15.94
CA ARG A 463 -5.72 18.71 14.94
C ARG A 463 -5.35 18.08 13.60
N PRO A 464 -5.75 18.72 12.48
CA PRO A 464 -5.34 18.29 11.16
C PRO A 464 -3.84 18.50 10.94
N VAL A 465 -3.29 17.76 9.98
CA VAL A 465 -1.97 18.06 9.43
C VAL A 465 -2.12 19.18 8.41
N LEU A 466 -1.26 20.20 8.51
CA LEU A 466 -1.15 21.25 7.52
C LEU A 466 0.26 21.24 6.89
N ILE A 467 0.33 21.41 5.58
CA ILE A 467 1.56 21.71 4.84
C ILE A 467 1.53 23.20 4.50
N GLY A 468 2.65 23.88 4.76
CA GLY A 468 2.78 25.32 4.55
C GLY A 468 2.23 26.21 5.67
N GLU A 469 1.61 25.65 6.72
CA GLU A 469 1.04 26.40 7.85
C GLU A 469 0.97 25.54 9.13
N ASN A 470 0.74 26.14 10.30
CA ASN A 470 0.55 25.50 11.59
C ASN A 470 -0.82 25.81 12.19
N VAL A 471 -1.66 24.78 12.29
CA VAL A 471 -3.04 24.91 12.79
C VAL A 471 -3.13 25.37 14.25
N GLU A 472 -2.13 25.06 15.08
CA GLU A 472 -2.13 25.41 16.50
C GLU A 472 -1.59 26.82 16.76
N LYS A 473 -0.63 27.26 15.97
CA LYS A 473 -0.03 28.59 16.00
C LYS A 473 -0.13 29.23 14.61
N PRO A 474 -1.32 29.71 14.22
CA PRO A 474 -1.55 30.26 12.90
C PRO A 474 -0.62 31.43 12.57
N GLY A 475 -0.21 31.53 11.31
CA GLY A 475 0.62 32.63 10.82
C GLY A 475 2.08 32.26 10.54
N ARG A 476 2.38 30.97 10.43
CA ARG A 476 3.72 30.41 10.21
C ARG A 476 3.93 30.00 8.75
N PHE A 477 3.43 30.84 7.84
CA PHE A 477 3.24 30.50 6.43
C PHE A 477 4.55 30.24 5.68
N TRP A 478 4.63 29.14 4.94
CA TRP A 478 5.75 28.84 4.06
C TRP A 478 5.88 29.85 2.92
N ASN A 479 7.11 30.24 2.58
CA ASN A 479 7.40 31.11 1.44
C ASN A 479 8.45 30.47 0.53
N GLY A 480 7.99 29.88 -0.57
CA GLY A 480 8.82 29.17 -1.53
C GLY A 480 8.13 27.95 -2.12
N LEU A 481 8.93 26.96 -2.54
CA LEU A 481 8.46 25.71 -3.15
C LEU A 481 8.62 24.56 -2.15
N LEU A 482 7.65 23.66 -2.17
CA LEU A 482 7.72 22.35 -1.54
C LEU A 482 7.50 21.28 -2.60
N ASP A 483 8.18 20.17 -2.41
CA ASP A 483 8.12 18.99 -3.28
C ASP A 483 8.35 17.73 -2.43
N ASP A 484 7.79 16.60 -2.87
CA ASP A 484 8.03 15.26 -2.34
C ASP A 484 7.92 15.17 -0.80
N VAL A 485 6.79 15.65 -0.26
CA VAL A 485 6.53 15.64 1.18
C VAL A 485 6.07 14.25 1.61
N ARG A 486 6.75 13.65 2.59
CA ARG A 486 6.47 12.29 3.07
C ARG A 486 6.34 12.22 4.59
N VAL A 487 5.48 11.34 5.07
CA VAL A 487 5.37 10.98 6.49
C VAL A 487 5.41 9.47 6.63
N TYR A 488 6.24 8.96 7.54
CA TYR A 488 6.37 7.55 7.88
C TYR A 488 6.07 7.33 9.35
N ASN A 489 5.53 6.16 9.70
CA ASN A 489 5.33 5.72 11.09
C ASN A 489 6.54 4.97 11.67
N TYR A 490 7.70 5.05 11.01
CA TYR A 490 8.94 4.40 11.41
C TYR A 490 10.15 5.34 11.21
N PRO A 491 11.20 5.26 12.04
CA PRO A 491 12.45 5.99 11.81
C PRO A 491 13.21 5.45 10.59
N LEU A 492 13.37 6.24 9.54
CA LEU A 492 14.28 5.87 8.46
C LEU A 492 15.74 5.83 8.97
N SER A 493 16.48 4.82 8.54
CA SER A 493 17.93 4.75 8.73
C SER A 493 18.64 5.79 7.85
N ALA A 494 19.91 6.09 8.13
CA ALA A 494 20.69 7.02 7.32
C ALA A 494 20.71 6.63 5.83
N ASP A 495 20.84 5.33 5.53
CA ASP A 495 20.82 4.81 4.16
C ASP A 495 19.43 4.90 3.52
N GLN A 496 18.37 4.74 4.30
CA GLN A 496 17.02 4.94 3.78
C GLN A 496 16.74 6.42 3.49
N VAL A 497 17.27 7.33 4.29
CA VAL A 497 17.16 8.78 4.07
C VAL A 497 17.94 9.20 2.82
N SER A 498 19.14 8.68 2.57
CA SER A 498 19.91 9.01 1.37
C SER A 498 19.20 8.55 0.09
N ARG A 499 18.50 7.41 0.12
CA ARG A 499 17.68 6.93 -1.02
C ARG A 499 16.51 7.85 -1.36
N LEU A 500 16.05 8.72 -0.45
CA LEU A 500 15.02 9.73 -0.74
C LEU A 500 15.52 10.87 -1.63
N LEU A 501 16.84 11.00 -1.79
CA LEU A 501 17.42 12.07 -2.61
C LEU A 501 17.21 11.87 -4.10
N CYS A 502 16.80 10.66 -4.50
CA CYS A 502 16.68 10.24 -5.89
C CYS A 502 15.25 9.80 -6.19
N GLU A 503 14.71 10.22 -7.33
CA GLU A 503 13.39 9.76 -7.80
C GLU A 503 13.41 8.26 -8.14
N HIS A 504 14.58 7.77 -8.59
CA HIS A 504 14.83 6.41 -9.01
C HIS A 504 16.09 5.86 -8.32
N PRO A 505 16.01 5.51 -7.03
CA PRO A 505 17.16 4.97 -6.29
C PRO A 505 17.64 3.67 -6.94
N SER A 506 18.93 3.61 -7.24
CA SER A 506 19.57 2.44 -7.82
C SER A 506 20.35 1.71 -6.74
N VAL A 507 20.21 0.39 -6.65
CA VAL A 507 21.07 -0.43 -5.76
C VAL A 507 22.56 -0.35 -6.13
N ALA A 508 22.86 0.11 -7.35
CA ALA A 508 24.23 0.32 -7.83
C ALA A 508 24.82 1.71 -7.51
N ASP A 509 24.02 2.63 -6.95
CA ASP A 509 24.50 3.90 -6.42
C ASP A 509 25.00 3.63 -4.99
N LEU A 510 26.31 3.42 -4.87
CA LEU A 510 26.97 2.98 -3.65
C LEU A 510 27.37 4.14 -2.74
N ASN A 511 27.43 5.36 -3.28
CA ASN A 511 27.76 6.56 -2.52
C ASN A 511 26.52 7.41 -2.16
N GLY A 512 25.36 7.09 -2.73
CA GLY A 512 24.08 7.77 -2.51
C GLY A 512 23.97 9.14 -3.17
N ASP A 513 24.70 9.39 -4.26
CA ASP A 513 24.74 10.69 -4.95
C ASP A 513 23.74 10.82 -6.11
N CYS A 514 22.89 9.80 -6.30
CA CYS A 514 21.90 9.69 -7.36
C CYS A 514 22.48 9.51 -8.77
N ALA A 515 23.76 9.15 -8.89
CA ALA A 515 24.36 8.68 -10.11
C ALA A 515 24.94 7.28 -9.89
N VAL A 516 25.04 6.50 -10.97
CA VAL A 516 25.87 5.29 -10.98
C VAL A 516 27.06 5.58 -11.88
N ASP A 517 28.18 5.92 -11.26
CA ASP A 517 29.36 6.45 -11.93
C ASP A 517 30.70 5.87 -11.41
N MET A 518 31.80 6.55 -11.74
CA MET A 518 33.16 6.12 -11.37
C MET A 518 33.40 6.15 -9.85
N ALA A 519 32.67 6.97 -9.09
CA ALA A 519 32.75 7.02 -7.65
C ALA A 519 32.19 5.73 -7.03
N ASP A 520 31.07 5.21 -7.55
CA ASP A 520 30.51 3.93 -7.12
C ASP A 520 31.44 2.78 -7.45
N LEU A 521 32.01 2.77 -8.66
CA LEU A 521 33.03 1.76 -8.99
C LEU A 521 34.24 1.83 -8.07
N ALA A 522 34.65 3.03 -7.65
CA ALA A 522 35.76 3.17 -6.73
C ALA A 522 35.44 2.57 -5.34
N ILE A 523 34.19 2.68 -4.88
CA ILE A 523 33.71 2.03 -3.65
C ILE A 523 33.71 0.52 -3.82
N LEU A 524 33.06 0.02 -4.89
CA LEU A 524 32.97 -1.40 -5.19
C LEU A 524 34.37 -2.03 -5.31
N SER A 525 35.25 -1.41 -6.09
CA SER A 525 36.61 -1.92 -6.34
C SER A 525 37.46 -1.96 -5.07
N ARG A 526 37.28 -0.99 -4.16
CA ARG A 526 37.99 -0.98 -2.88
C ARG A 526 37.53 -2.12 -1.99
N GLN A 527 36.22 -2.34 -1.92
CA GLN A 527 35.61 -3.36 -1.08
C GLN A 527 35.87 -4.78 -1.62
N TRP A 528 35.86 -4.96 -2.94
CA TRP A 528 36.28 -6.19 -3.61
C TRP A 528 37.69 -6.63 -3.18
N LEU A 529 38.62 -5.69 -2.99
CA LEU A 529 39.99 -6.01 -2.54
C LEU A 529 40.08 -6.38 -1.06
N GLU A 530 39.12 -5.94 -0.23
CA GLU A 530 39.12 -6.14 1.22
C GLU A 530 38.43 -7.45 1.63
N GLY A 531 37.41 -7.90 0.90
CA GLY A 531 36.78 -9.22 1.06
C GLY A 531 36.08 -9.43 2.41
N LEU A 532 35.52 -8.38 3.00
CA LEU A 532 34.86 -8.43 4.31
C LEU A 532 33.33 -8.61 4.16
N PRO A 533 32.66 -9.37 5.05
CA PRO A 533 31.20 -9.47 5.05
C PRO A 533 30.53 -8.13 5.38
N GLY A 534 29.38 -7.84 4.75
CA GLY A 534 28.55 -6.67 5.06
C GLY A 534 29.05 -5.35 4.45
N GLN A 535 29.74 -5.42 3.31
CA GLN A 535 30.21 -4.24 2.57
C GLN A 535 29.11 -3.69 1.65
N THR A 536 29.07 -2.37 1.47
CA THR A 536 28.01 -1.70 0.69
C THR A 536 28.02 -2.05 -0.80
N GLY A 537 29.14 -2.52 -1.34
CA GLY A 537 29.32 -2.95 -2.72
C GLY A 537 28.91 -4.40 -3.00
N ASP A 538 28.39 -5.11 -1.99
CA ASP A 538 27.79 -6.45 -2.12
C ASP A 538 26.31 -6.29 -2.49
N ILE A 539 26.09 -6.01 -3.76
CA ILE A 539 24.81 -5.60 -4.36
C ILE A 539 24.18 -6.70 -5.23
N ALA A 540 24.85 -7.84 -5.39
CA ALA A 540 24.42 -8.95 -6.22
C ALA A 540 24.46 -10.30 -5.45
N PRO A 541 23.39 -11.12 -5.54
CA PRO A 541 22.01 -10.76 -5.83
C PRO A 541 21.34 -10.15 -4.58
N GLU A 542 20.39 -9.22 -4.77
CA GLU A 542 19.69 -8.40 -3.75
C GLU A 542 19.81 -8.88 -2.28
N GLY A 543 20.59 -8.14 -1.48
CA GLY A 543 20.97 -8.47 -0.11
C GLY A 543 22.47 -8.80 0.03
N GLY A 544 23.12 -9.08 -1.09
CA GLY A 544 24.52 -9.46 -1.17
C GLY A 544 24.71 -10.94 -0.88
N ASP A 545 25.64 -11.59 -1.58
CA ASP A 545 25.99 -13.00 -1.30
C ASP A 545 26.99 -13.15 -0.13
N GLY A 546 27.30 -12.02 0.51
CA GLY A 546 28.32 -11.88 1.55
C GLY A 546 29.69 -11.52 1.00
N ARG A 547 29.85 -11.30 -0.32
CA ARG A 547 31.12 -11.00 -0.98
C ARG A 547 30.94 -10.02 -2.13
N VAL A 548 31.78 -8.99 -2.15
CA VAL A 548 31.94 -8.15 -3.32
C VAL A 548 32.76 -8.89 -4.39
N ASP A 549 32.13 -9.25 -5.49
CA ASP A 549 32.72 -9.97 -6.62
C ASP A 549 32.25 -9.49 -8.01
N SER A 550 32.49 -10.32 -9.03
CA SER A 550 32.16 -10.00 -10.42
C SER A 550 30.66 -9.86 -10.70
N ALA A 551 29.80 -10.46 -9.89
CA ALA A 551 28.36 -10.32 -9.98
C ALA A 551 27.93 -8.90 -9.58
N ASP A 552 28.54 -8.32 -8.54
CA ASP A 552 28.30 -6.94 -8.11
C ASP A 552 28.74 -5.95 -9.17
N LEU A 553 29.91 -6.18 -9.75
CA LEU A 553 30.37 -5.36 -10.88
C LEU A 553 29.41 -5.44 -12.06
N ALA A 554 28.78 -6.58 -12.31
CA ALA A 554 27.79 -6.71 -13.37
C ALA A 554 26.50 -5.90 -13.07
N VAL A 555 26.02 -5.92 -11.82
CA VAL A 555 24.88 -5.08 -11.38
C VAL A 555 25.24 -3.59 -11.49
N LEU A 556 26.44 -3.21 -11.05
CA LEU A 556 26.92 -1.83 -11.18
C LEU A 556 27.02 -1.43 -12.66
N ALA A 557 27.63 -2.26 -13.51
CA ALA A 557 27.76 -2.02 -14.95
C ALA A 557 26.42 -1.93 -15.70
N GLN A 558 25.38 -2.64 -15.27
CA GLN A 558 24.04 -2.56 -15.88
C GLN A 558 23.32 -1.24 -15.61
N ASN A 559 23.68 -0.59 -14.51
CA ASN A 559 23.13 0.70 -14.09
C ASN A 559 24.09 1.85 -14.41
N TRP A 560 25.33 1.53 -14.77
CA TRP A 560 26.37 2.44 -15.19
C TRP A 560 25.90 3.33 -16.36
N LEU A 561 25.90 4.64 -16.13
CA LEU A 561 25.46 5.66 -17.10
C LEU A 561 23.97 5.57 -17.50
N ARG A 562 23.08 4.99 -16.69
CA ARG A 562 21.64 5.32 -16.76
C ARG A 562 21.42 6.72 -16.18
N GLY A 563 21.94 7.72 -16.88
CA GLY A 563 21.69 9.12 -16.56
C GLY A 563 20.33 9.52 -17.11
N ASP A 564 19.36 9.73 -16.22
CA ASP A 564 18.26 10.62 -16.53
C ASP A 564 18.82 12.05 -16.53
N LYS A 565 18.58 12.74 -17.65
CA LYS A 565 18.73 14.19 -17.75
C LYS A 565 17.51 14.87 -17.16
#